data_AF-A0AAD8A4L1-F1
#
_entry.id   AF-A0AAD8A4L1-F1
#
_cell.length_a   1.000
_cell.length_b   1.000
_cell.length_c   1.000
_cell.angle_alpha   90.00
_cell.angle_beta   90.00
_cell.angle_gamma   90.00
#
_symmetry.space_group_name_H-M   'P 1'
#
loop_
_entity.id
_entity.type
_entity.pdbx_description
1 polymer ?
#
loop_
_entity_poly.entity_id
_entity_poly.type
_entity_poly.pdbx_seq_one_letter_code
_entity_poly.pdbx_strand_id
1 'polypeptide(L)'
;MYAEPSIKMLDAINNHKPAEALQEQRKLNNVIKIITRNGGWVATMKVAMGLMASIDMGPPRPPLVALTDAQIEQMKKELGALKLLH
;
A
#
# COMPACT_ATOMS: atom_id res chain seq x y z
N MET A 1 7.75 3.42 -1.86
CA MET A 1 7.39 2.47 -0.80
C MET A 1 7.20 1.05 -1.32
N TYR A 2 6.44 0.81 -2.39
CA TYR A 2 6.27 -0.56 -2.94
C TYR A 2 6.43 -0.56 -4.47
N ALA A 3 7.64 -0.21 -4.92
CA ALA A 3 7.95 -0.02 -6.35
C ALA A 3 8.26 -1.32 -7.09
N GLU A 4 8.67 -2.37 -6.37
CA GLU A 4 9.13 -3.64 -6.96
C GLU A 4 8.10 -4.27 -7.92
N PRO A 5 6.80 -4.42 -7.58
CA PRO A 5 5.85 -4.98 -8.53
C PRO A 5 5.61 -4.07 -9.74
N SER A 6 5.70 -2.75 -9.57
CA SER A 6 5.55 -1.80 -10.68
C SER A 6 6.72 -1.90 -11.67
N ILE A 7 7.94 -2.10 -11.16
CA ILE A 7 9.14 -2.34 -11.99
C ILE A 7 8.97 -3.67 -12.74
N LYS A 8 8.62 -4.76 -12.04
CA LYS A 8 8.39 -6.07 -12.65
C LYS A 8 7.26 -6.05 -13.68
N MET A 9 6.21 -5.29 -13.42
CA MET A 9 5.11 -5.10 -14.35
C MET A 9 5.59 -4.40 -15.63
N LEU A 10 6.38 -3.33 -15.51
CA LEU A 10 6.94 -2.63 -16.66
C LEU A 10 7.85 -3.55 -17.48
N ASP A 11 8.72 -4.31 -16.83
CA ASP A 11 9.59 -5.29 -17.49
C ASP A 11 8.76 -6.36 -18.23
N ALA A 12 7.71 -6.89 -17.61
CA ALA A 12 6.84 -7.88 -18.23
C ALA A 12 6.13 -7.33 -19.47
N ILE A 13 5.67 -6.06 -19.45
CA ILE A 13 5.06 -5.41 -20.62
C ILE A 13 6.10 -5.24 -21.74
N ASN A 14 7.30 -4.77 -21.43
CA ASN A 14 8.38 -4.59 -22.41
C ASN A 14 8.81 -5.92 -23.06
N ASN A 15 8.67 -7.03 -22.33
CA ASN A 15 8.98 -8.37 -22.82
C ASN A 15 7.76 -9.11 -23.42
N HIS A 16 6.66 -8.41 -23.71
CA HIS A 16 5.42 -8.97 -24.28
C HIS A 16 4.80 -10.11 -23.45
N LYS A 17 4.90 -10.02 -22.11
CA LYS A 17 4.37 -10.98 -21.12
C LYS A 17 3.19 -10.39 -20.34
N PRO A 18 2.02 -10.16 -20.96
CA PRO A 18 0.89 -9.47 -20.31
C PRO A 18 0.31 -10.25 -19.12
N ALA A 19 0.39 -11.59 -19.13
CA ALA A 19 -0.06 -12.41 -18.00
C ALA A 19 0.79 -12.20 -16.74
N GLU A 20 2.11 -12.10 -16.89
CA GLU A 20 3.04 -11.79 -15.79
C GLU A 20 2.81 -10.38 -15.26
N ALA A 21 2.63 -9.40 -16.16
CA ALA A 21 2.29 -8.02 -15.79
C ALA A 21 0.98 -7.95 -14.97
N LEU A 22 -0.05 -8.69 -15.39
CA LEU A 22 -1.31 -8.76 -14.66
C LEU A 22 -1.16 -9.38 -13.27
N GLN A 23 -0.28 -10.38 -13.12
CA GLN A 23 0.00 -10.98 -11.82
C GLN A 23 0.63 -9.97 -10.85
N GLU A 24 1.58 -9.15 -11.32
CA GLU A 24 2.19 -8.09 -10.51
C GLU A 24 1.19 -6.97 -10.18
N GLN A 25 0.36 -6.55 -11.15
CA GLN A 25 -0.73 -5.59 -10.90
C GLN A 25 -1.71 -6.09 -9.83
N ARG A 26 -2.03 -7.40 -9.81
CA ARG A 26 -2.91 -7.98 -8.79
C ARG A 26 -2.31 -7.87 -7.39
N LYS A 27 -0.99 -8.01 -7.23
CA LYS A 27 -0.32 -7.78 -5.95
C LYS A 27 -0.49 -6.34 -5.49
N LEU A 28 -0.24 -5.36 -6.39
CA LEU A 28 -0.47 -3.94 -6.10
C LEU A 28 -1.92 -3.65 -5.70
N ASN A 29 -2.88 -4.22 -6.43
CA ASN A 29 -4.30 -4.03 -6.14
C ASN A 29 -4.68 -4.53 -4.76
N ASN A 30 -4.11 -5.66 -4.32
CA ASN A 30 -4.38 -6.19 -2.97
C ASN A 30 -3.85 -5.25 -1.88
N VAL A 31 -2.64 -4.70 -2.07
CA VAL A 31 -2.07 -3.71 -1.14
C VAL A 31 -2.93 -2.44 -1.10
N ILE A 32 -3.29 -1.91 -2.27
CA ILE A 32 -4.11 -0.70 -2.38
C ILE A 32 -5.47 -0.90 -1.68
N LYS A 33 -6.12 -2.05 -1.88
CA LYS A 33 -7.40 -2.37 -1.22
C LYS A 33 -7.30 -2.39 0.31
N ILE A 34 -6.17 -2.81 0.86
CA ILE A 34 -5.94 -2.79 2.31
C ILE A 34 -5.76 -1.35 2.78
N ILE A 35 -4.89 -0.59 2.10
CA ILE A 35 -4.58 0.81 2.46
C ILE A 35 -5.85 1.66 2.42
N THR A 36 -6.62 1.62 1.34
CA THR A 36 -7.74 2.55 1.14
C THR A 36 -9.04 2.17 1.82
N ARG A 37 -9.09 1.05 2.56
CA ARG A 37 -10.35 0.53 3.11
C ARG A 37 -11.05 1.50 4.07
N ASN A 38 -10.28 2.18 4.90
CA ASN A 38 -10.77 2.85 6.11
C ASN A 38 -10.75 4.39 6.05
N GLY A 39 -10.51 5.00 4.88
CA GLY A 39 -10.49 6.47 4.79
C GLY A 39 -10.02 7.00 3.44
N GLY A 40 -9.84 8.32 3.40
CA GLY A 40 -9.32 9.01 2.22
C GLY A 40 -7.85 8.68 1.95
N TRP A 41 -7.49 8.67 0.66
CA TRP A 41 -6.18 8.25 0.16
C TRP A 41 -4.99 8.81 0.94
N VAL A 42 -5.01 10.11 1.26
CA VAL A 42 -3.90 10.80 1.93
C VAL A 42 -3.71 10.32 3.37
N ALA A 43 -4.80 10.17 4.15
CA ALA A 43 -4.71 9.76 5.55
C ALA A 43 -4.23 8.31 5.68
N THR A 44 -4.79 7.42 4.85
CA THR A 44 -4.41 6.00 4.84
C THR A 44 -2.98 5.80 4.35
N MET A 45 -2.54 6.56 3.34
CA MET A 45 -1.19 6.42 2.81
C MET A 45 -0.13 6.91 3.80
N LYS A 46 -0.40 7.98 4.56
CA LYS A 46 0.50 8.45 5.63
C LYS A 46 0.78 7.34 6.65
N VAL A 47 -0.26 6.63 7.09
CA VAL A 47 -0.14 5.48 7.99
C VAL A 47 0.63 4.35 7.32
N ALA A 48 0.28 4.00 6.07
CA ALA A 48 0.99 2.95 5.33
C ALA A 48 2.49 3.25 5.19
N MET A 49 2.87 4.52 5.01
CA MET A 49 4.28 4.95 4.96
C MET A 49 5.02 4.76 6.27
N GLY A 50 4.36 5.02 7.41
CA GLY A 50 4.90 4.67 8.71
C GLY A 50 5.08 3.17 8.88
N LEU A 51 4.11 2.35 8.44
CA LEU A 51 4.13 0.90 8.63
C LEU A 51 5.10 0.15 7.70
N MET A 52 5.16 0.50 6.43
CA MET A 52 5.92 -0.25 5.42
C MET A 52 7.29 0.35 5.10
N ALA A 53 7.49 1.66 5.29
CA ALA A 53 8.78 2.31 5.01
C ALA A 53 9.48 2.81 6.28
N SER A 54 8.85 2.67 7.46
CA SER A 54 9.34 3.25 8.72
C SER A 54 9.57 4.77 8.63
N ILE A 55 8.80 5.46 7.79
CA ILE A 55 8.84 6.92 7.62
C ILE A 55 7.60 7.52 8.29
N ASP A 56 7.80 8.25 9.38
CA ASP A 56 6.72 8.99 10.04
C ASP A 56 6.31 10.21 9.20
N MET A 57 5.07 10.21 8.75
CA MET A 57 4.49 11.28 7.94
C MET A 57 3.65 12.27 8.77
N GLY A 58 3.58 12.07 10.09
CA GLY A 58 2.73 12.80 11.01
C GLY A 58 1.23 12.69 10.68
N PRO A 59 0.38 13.36 11.47
CA PRO A 59 -1.07 13.33 11.26
C PRO A 59 -1.47 14.02 9.94
N PRO A 60 -2.61 13.65 9.34
CA PRO A 60 -3.18 14.41 8.24
C PRO A 60 -3.61 15.81 8.71
N ARG A 61 -3.55 16.79 7.81
CA ARG A 61 -4.02 18.17 8.08
C ARG A 61 -5.54 18.26 7.83
N PRO A 62 -6.29 19.06 8.61
CA PRO A 62 -7.70 19.33 8.31
C PRO A 62 -7.92 19.82 6.87
N PRO A 63 -9.04 19.44 6.21
CA PRO A 63 -10.21 18.75 6.76
C PRO A 63 -10.08 17.21 6.79
N LEU A 64 -8.90 16.65 6.48
CA LEU A 64 -8.69 15.20 6.49
C LEU A 64 -8.66 14.66 7.92
N VAL A 65 -9.35 13.55 8.14
CA VAL A 65 -9.46 12.90 9.45
C VAL A 65 -8.40 11.81 9.58
N ALA A 66 -7.77 11.73 10.76
CA ALA A 66 -6.83 10.68 11.09
C ALA A 66 -7.53 9.32 11.24
N LEU A 67 -6.82 8.23 10.95
CA LEU A 67 -7.31 6.89 11.23
C LEU A 67 -7.33 6.65 12.75
N THR A 68 -8.26 5.82 13.21
CA THR A 68 -8.28 5.36 14.60
C THR A 68 -7.25 4.26 14.83
N ASP A 69 -6.82 4.06 16.08
CA ASP A 69 -5.84 3.01 16.43
C ASP A 69 -6.29 1.62 15.97
N ALA A 70 -7.59 1.31 16.11
CA ALA A 70 -8.16 0.05 15.62
C ALA A 70 -8.01 -0.12 14.11
N GLN A 71 -8.17 0.95 13.32
CA GLN A 71 -7.98 0.92 11.87
C GLN A 71 -6.51 0.78 11.49
N ILE A 72 -5.60 1.40 12.25
CA ILE A 72 -4.15 1.29 12.07
C ILE A 72 -3.69 -0.14 12.35
N GLU A 73 -4.10 -0.73 13.47
CA GLU A 73 -3.74 -2.11 13.83
C GLU A 73 -4.32 -3.13 12.83
N GLN A 74 -5.53 -2.90 12.33
CA GLN A 74 -6.09 -3.75 11.26
C GLN A 74 -5.25 -3.66 9.98
N MET A 75 -4.86 -2.45 9.55
CA MET A 75 -4.02 -2.24 8.38
C MET A 75 -2.66 -2.92 8.56
N LYS A 76 -2.02 -2.75 9.72
CA LYS A 76 -0.75 -3.39 10.07
C LYS A 76 -0.84 -4.91 9.99
N LYS A 77 -1.88 -5.53 10.57
CA LYS A 77 -2.08 -6.98 10.51
C LYS A 77 -2.23 -7.48 9.07
N GLU A 78 -3.02 -6.80 8.25
CA GLU A 78 -3.27 -7.20 6.86
C GLU A 78 -2.03 -7.01 5.96
N LEU A 79 -1.29 -5.90 6.11
CA LEU A 79 -0.04 -5.68 5.39
C LEU A 79 1.07 -6.64 5.85
N GLY A 80 1.10 -6.98 7.14
CA GLY A 80 1.99 -8.00 7.70
C GLY A 80 1.74 -9.39 7.11
N ALA A 81 0.47 -9.76 6.88
CA ALA A 81 0.12 -11.02 6.23
C ALA A 81 0.63 -11.11 4.78
N LEU A 82 0.83 -9.97 4.12
CA LEU A 82 1.45 -9.89 2.78
C LEU A 82 2.98 -9.85 2.81
N LYS A 83 3.61 -9.94 4.01
CA LYS A 83 5.06 -9.82 4.21
C LYS A 83 5.63 -8.48 3.72
N LEU A 84 4.86 -7.41 3.90
CA LEU A 84 5.21 -6.05 3.45
C LEU A 84 5.68 -5.14 4.58
N LEU A 85 5.82 -5.68 5.78
CA LEU A 85 6.37 -4.97 6.93
C LEU A 85 7.84 -5.37 7.12
N HIS A 86 8.67 -4.40 7.50
CA HIS A 86 10.09 -4.58 7.84
C HIS A 86 10.31 -4.63 9.35
#